data_AF-A0A967CV77-F1
#
_entry.id   AF-A0A967CV77-F1
#
_cell.length_a   1.000
_cell.length_b   1.000
_cell.length_c   1.000
_cell.angle_alpha   90.00
_cell.angle_beta   90.00
_cell.angle_gamma   90.00
#
_symmetry.space_group_name_H-M   'P 1'
#
loop_
_entity.id
_entity.type
_entity.pdbx_description
1 polymer ?
#
loop_
_entity_poly.entity_id
_entity_poly.type
_entity_poly.pdbx_seq_one_letter_code
_entity_poly.pdbx_strand_id
1 'polypeptide(L)' 'MELEKLGITAYVIATETFKPLVLAQAKARKIEPKLIVVKHPVGGLNAEELRERIETATKGLLEATKK' A
#
# COMPACT_ATOMS: atom_id res chain seq x y z
N MET A 1 15.56 -5.05 -1.40
CA MET A 1 15.01 -5.65 -0.16
C MET A 1 15.49 -7.09 -0.03
N GLU A 2 15.70 -7.65 1.18
CA GLU A 2 16.06 -9.08 1.33
C GLU A 2 15.03 -10.02 0.69
N LEU A 3 13.75 -9.66 0.78
CA LEU A 3 12.64 -10.38 0.13
C LEU A 3 12.75 -10.37 -1.41
N GLU A 4 13.17 -9.26 -2.01
CA GLU A 4 13.35 -9.19 -3.47
C GLU A 4 14.49 -10.09 -3.97
N LYS A 5 15.55 -10.26 -3.16
CA LYS A 5 16.63 -11.22 -3.46
C LYS A 5 16.12 -12.66 -3.45
N LEU A 6 15.02 -12.93 -2.74
CA LEU A 6 14.30 -14.22 -2.73
C LEU A 6 13.22 -14.30 -3.82
N GLY A 7 13.15 -13.34 -4.74
CA GLY A 7 12.11 -13.27 -5.78
C GLY A 7 10.73 -12.85 -5.26
N ILE A 8 10.64 -12.39 -4.00
CA ILE A 8 9.38 -11.98 -3.37
C ILE A 8 9.20 -10.48 -3.58
N THR A 9 8.13 -10.11 -4.27
CA THR A 9 7.74 -8.71 -4.38
C THR A 9 7.00 -8.27 -3.11
N ALA A 10 7.54 -7.29 -2.40
CA ALA A 10 6.90 -6.69 -1.24
C ALA A 10 6.07 -5.46 -1.64
N TYR A 11 4.78 -5.46 -1.26
CA TYR A 11 3.89 -4.32 -1.41
C TYR A 11 3.62 -3.71 -0.04
N VAL A 12 3.53 -2.39 0.01
CA VAL A 12 3.15 -1.65 1.23
C VAL A 12 1.77 -1.06 1.00
N ILE A 13 0.83 -1.36 1.89
CA ILE A 13 -0.50 -0.76 1.88
C ILE A 13 -0.59 0.18 3.08
N ALA A 14 -0.91 1.45 2.85
CA ALA A 14 -0.99 2.45 3.91
C ALA A 14 -2.15 3.41 3.66
N THR A 15 -2.69 4.02 4.73
CA THR A 15 -3.63 5.12 4.56
C THR A 15 -2.92 6.38 4.08
N GLU A 16 -3.68 7.29 3.47
CA GLU A 16 -3.20 8.61 3.02
C GLU A 16 -2.35 9.35 4.07
N THR A 17 -2.73 9.27 5.34
CA THR A 17 -2.05 9.89 6.48
C THR A 17 -0.65 9.34 6.74
N PHE A 18 -0.38 8.08 6.38
CA PHE A 18 0.92 7.44 6.57
C PHE A 18 1.81 7.51 5.32
N LYS A 19 1.30 7.97 4.17
CA LYS A 19 2.07 8.11 2.93
C LYS A 19 3.39 8.89 3.14
N PRO A 20 3.44 10.03 3.84
CA PRO A 20 4.69 10.76 4.04
C PRO A 20 5.74 9.94 4.81
N LEU A 21 5.30 9.18 5.81
CA LEU A 21 6.17 8.33 6.61
C LEU A 21 6.77 7.19 5.79
N VAL A 22 5.94 6.52 4.97
CA VAL A 22 6.42 5.44 4.08
C VAL A 22 7.47 5.97 3.10
N LEU A 23 7.22 7.13 2.47
CA LEU A 23 8.16 7.74 1.53
C LEU A 23 9.46 8.16 2.21
N ALA A 24 9.39 8.71 3.43
CA ALA A 24 10.58 9.05 4.21
C ALA A 24 11.44 7.81 4.52
N GLN A 25 10.81 6.70 4.93
CA GLN A 25 11.50 5.44 5.20
C GLN A 25 12.11 4.84 3.93
N ALA A 26 11.39 4.89 2.81
CA ALA A 26 11.89 4.41 1.53
C ALA A 26 13.10 5.22 1.03
N LYS A 27 13.04 6.54 1.17
CA LYS A 27 14.16 7.45 0.87
C LYS A 27 15.38 7.15 1.73
N ALA A 28 15.20 6.98 3.04
CA ALA A 28 16.28 6.66 3.97
C ALA A 28 16.98 5.33 3.61
N ARG A 29 16.21 4.36 3.10
CA ARG A 29 16.69 3.05 2.65
C ARG A 29 17.13 3.02 1.19
N LYS A 30 17.01 4.13 0.45
CA LYS A 30 17.27 4.24 -1.00
C LYS A 30 16.54 3.18 -1.82
N ILE A 31 15.27 2.94 -1.48
CA ILE A 31 14.39 2.00 -2.20
C ILE A 31 13.19 2.74 -2.78
N GLU A 32 12.66 2.23 -3.88
CA GLU A 32 11.36 2.64 -4.41
C GLU A 32 10.28 1.70 -3.86
N PRO A 33 9.34 2.18 -3.05
CA PRO A 33 8.33 1.33 -2.44
C PRO A 33 7.17 1.11 -3.43
N LYS A 34 6.72 -0.14 -3.55
CA LYS A 34 5.45 -0.46 -4.22
C LYS A 34 4.29 -0.14 -3.27
N LEU A 35 3.95 1.15 -3.19
CA LEU A 35 2.98 1.70 -2.24
C LEU A 35 1.57 1.79 -2.84
N ILE A 36 0.60 1.16 -2.17
CA ILE A 36 -0.84 1.28 -2.43
C ILE A 36 -1.43 2.14 -1.32
N VAL A 37 -2.13 3.21 -1.71
CA VAL A 37 -2.72 4.17 -0.76
C VAL A 37 -4.23 3.98 -0.68
N VAL A 38 -4.75 3.88 0.54
CA VAL A 38 -6.19 3.81 0.83
C VAL A 38 -6.65 5.01 1.66
N LYS A 39 -7.94 5.32 1.62
CA LYS A 39 -8.51 6.43 2.38
C LYS A 39 -8.51 6.13 3.88
N HIS A 40 -8.26 7.14 4.71
CA HIS A 40 -8.44 7.06 6.16
C HIS A 40 -9.91 7.38 6.53
N PRO A 41 -10.50 6.78 7.59
CA PRO A 41 -9.98 5.70 8.41
C PRO A 41 -10.16 4.32 7.76
N VAL A 42 -9.53 3.30 8.37
CA VAL A 42 -9.70 1.87 8.02
C VAL A 42 -10.46 1.08 9.09
N GLY A 43 -10.81 1.74 10.20
CA GLY A 43 -11.61 1.17 11.30
C GLY A 43 -12.75 2.11 11.67
N GLY A 44 -13.79 1.56 12.32
CA GLY A 44 -15.02 2.31 12.65
C GLY A 44 -15.88 2.64 11.43
N LEU A 45 -15.69 1.92 10.32
CA LEU A 45 -16.38 2.15 9.05
C LEU A 45 -17.72 1.42 9.01
N ASN A 46 -18.69 2.00 8.29
CA ASN A 46 -19.87 1.25 7.87
C ASN A 46 -19.55 0.32 6.67
N ALA A 47 -20.53 -0.49 6.26
CA ALA A 47 -20.34 -1.48 5.20
C ALA A 47 -19.96 -0.87 3.83
N GLU A 48 -20.55 0.26 3.46
CA GLU A 48 -20.28 0.94 2.18
C GLU A 48 -18.88 1.54 2.18
N GLU A 49 -18.50 2.20 3.28
CA GLU A 49 -17.17 2.77 3.43
C GLU A 49 -16.08 1.69 3.44
N LEU A 50 -16.31 0.59 4.16
CA LEU A 50 -15.40 -0.55 4.17
C LEU A 50 -15.21 -1.13 2.77
N ARG A 51 -16.31 -1.28 2.04
CA ARG A 51 -16.30 -1.76 0.66
C ARG A 51 -15.43 -0.86 -0.22
N GLU A 52 -15.58 0.46 -0.13
CA GLU A 52 -14.74 1.42 -0.88
C GLU A 52 -13.24 1.21 -0.61
N ARG A 53 -12.84 0.98 0.66
CA ARG A 53 -11.42 0.76 1.02
C ARG A 53 -10.90 -0.54 0.44
N ILE A 54 -11.70 -1.61 0.51
CA ILE A 54 -11.35 -2.91 -0.07
C ILE A 54 -11.21 -2.81 -1.59
N GLU A 55 -12.16 -2.18 -2.28
CA GLU A 55 -12.12 -2.01 -3.73
C GLU A 55 -10.88 -1.21 -4.16
N THR A 56 -10.57 -0.12 -3.45
CA THR A 56 -9.38 0.69 -3.72
C THR A 56 -8.08 -0.10 -3.52
N ALA A 57 -7.96 -0.82 -2.39
CA ALA A 57 -6.78 -1.63 -2.10
C ALA A 57 -6.60 -2.76 -3.13
N THR A 58 -7.69 -3.44 -3.46
CA THR A 58 -7.71 -4.57 -4.39
C THR A 58 -7.34 -4.11 -5.80
N LYS A 59 -7.91 -3.00 -6.27
CA LYS A 59 -7.57 -2.42 -7.56
C LYS A 59 -6.07 -2.08 -7.62
N GLY A 60 -5.55 -1.39 -6.60
CA GLY A 60 -4.12 -1.07 -6.53
C GLY A 60 -3.23 -2.30 -6.55
N LEU A 61 -3.63 -3.38 -5.86
CA LEU A 61 -2.88 -4.64 -5.88
C LEU A 61 -2.91 -5.33 -7.25
N LEU A 62 -4.08 -5.35 -7.91
CA LEU A 62 -4.23 -5.93 -9.25
C LEU A 62 -3.43 -5.15 -10.29
N GLU A 63 -3.47 -3.83 -10.25
CA GLU A 63 -2.67 -2.98 -11.14
C GLU A 63 -1.18 -3.20 -10.92
N ALA A 64 -0.75 -3.35 -9.67
CA ALA A 64 0.65 -3.54 -9.33
C ALA A 64 1.16 -4.99 -9.56
N THR A 65 0.26 -5.95 -9.83
CA THR A 65 0.58 -7.36 -10.12
C THR A 65 0.35 -7.77 -11.57
N LYS A 66 -0.33 -6.93 -12.38
CA LYS A 66 -0.38 -7.11 -13.83
C LYS A 66 1.03 -6.97 -14.41
N LYS A 67 1.49 -8.04 -15.07
CA LYS A 67 2.73 -8.10 -15.84
C LYS A 67 2.64 -7.26 -17.12
#